data_AF-A0A1X4HWX0-F1
#
_entry.id   AF-A0A1X4HWX0-F1
#
_cell.length_a   1.000
_cell.length_b   1.000
_cell.length_c   1.000
_cell.angle_alpha   90.00
_cell.angle_beta   90.00
_cell.angle_gamma   90.00
#
_symmetry.space_group_name_H-M   'P 1'
#
loop_
_entity.id
_entity.type
_entity.pdbx_description
1 polymer ?
#
loop_
_entity_poly.entity_id
_entity_poly.type
_entity_poly.pdbx_seq_one_letter_code
_entity_poly.pdbx_strand_id
1 'polypeptide(L)' 'MPELSVIVHGPNTQDHLTGLLDSLTAHPLPDTEVVVAAVGDWARETARRHAPHVQVLPLPDGTPDATARAAGAAR' A
#
# COMPACT_ATOMS: atom_id res chain seq x y z
N MET A 1 -4.98 4.58 -18.59
CA MET A 1 -4.46 3.32 -18.00
C MET A 1 -3.35 3.74 -17.06
N PRO A 2 -3.27 3.22 -15.84
CA PRO A 2 -2.25 3.67 -14.91
C PRO A 2 -0.87 3.21 -15.37
N GLU A 3 0.09 4.12 -15.35
CA GLU A 3 1.45 3.86 -15.86
C GLU A 3 2.38 3.27 -14.79
N LEU A 4 1.96 3.29 -13.52
CA LEU A 4 2.76 2.85 -12.37
C LEU A 4 1.86 2.29 -11.26
N SER A 5 2.25 1.14 -10.70
CA SER A 5 1.64 0.51 -9.52
C SER A 5 2.66 0.39 -8.39
N VAL A 6 2.44 1.11 -7.29
CA VAL A 6 3.34 1.12 -6.12
C VAL A 6 2.82 0.17 -5.05
N ILE A 7 3.60 -0.87 -4.74
CA ILE A 7 3.22 -1.89 -3.75
C ILE A 7 3.97 -1.68 -2.45
N VAL A 8 3.22 -1.44 -1.38
CA VAL A 8 3.78 -1.25 -0.03
C VAL A 8 3.48 -2.50 0.80
N HIS A 9 4.52 -3.20 1.25
CA HIS A 9 4.44 -4.41 2.07
C HIS A 9 5.42 -4.35 3.25
N GLY A 10 5.12 -5.09 4.32
CA GLY A 10 6.04 -5.33 5.44
C GLY A 10 5.54 -4.80 6.80
N PRO A 11 6.12 -5.30 7.92
CA PRO A 11 5.82 -4.78 9.25
C PRO A 11 6.23 -3.30 9.32
N ASN A 12 5.35 -2.44 9.84
CA ASN A 12 5.66 -1.03 10.07
C ASN A 12 6.54 -0.86 11.30
N THR A 13 7.76 -1.39 11.23
CA THR A 13 8.81 -1.00 12.15
C THR A 13 9.13 0.47 11.86
N GLN A 14 8.92 1.34 12.85
CA GLN A 14 9.34 2.75 12.82
C GLN A 14 8.45 3.75 12.06
N ASP A 15 7.14 3.50 11.85
CA ASP A 15 6.21 4.47 11.24
C ASP A 15 6.46 4.88 9.78
N HIS A 16 7.27 4.10 9.06
CA HIS A 16 7.59 4.37 7.65
C HIS A 16 6.38 4.25 6.72
N LEU A 17 5.38 3.41 7.05
CA LEU A 17 4.16 3.31 6.24
C LEU A 17 3.38 4.62 6.24
N THR A 18 3.22 5.24 7.41
CA THR A 18 2.49 6.51 7.55
C THR A 18 3.17 7.62 6.77
N GLY A 19 4.50 7.76 6.91
CA GLY A 19 5.27 8.78 6.18
C GLY A 19 5.21 8.61 4.66
N LEU A 20 5.19 7.37 4.17
CA LEU A 20 5.01 7.09 2.74
C LEU A 20 3.61 7.49 2.25
N LEU A 21 2.56 7.11 2.98
CA LEU A 21 1.17 7.41 2.61
C LEU A 21 0.88 8.92 2.65
N ASP A 22 1.40 9.62 3.66
CA ASP A 22 1.29 11.09 3.74
C ASP A 22 2.02 11.76 2.56
N SER A 23 3.19 11.23 2.17
CA SER A 23 3.95 11.75 1.01
C SER A 23 3.21 11.55 -0.31
N LEU A 24 2.58 10.39 -0.51
CA LEU A 24 1.76 10.08 -1.68
C LEU A 24 0.49 10.94 -1.73
N THR A 25 -0.11 11.21 -0.58
CA THR A 25 -1.29 12.07 -0.48
C THR A 25 -0.93 13.54 -0.73
N ALA A 26 0.24 13.99 -0.27
CA ALA A 26 0.73 15.35 -0.49
C ALA A 26 1.14 15.61 -1.95
N HIS A 27 1.53 14.57 -2.70
CA HIS A 27 1.95 14.66 -4.09
C HIS A 27 1.12 13.73 -4.97
N PRO A 28 -0.13 14.12 -5.28
CA PRO A 28 -0.98 13.32 -6.16
C PRO A 28 -0.29 13.18 -7.52
N LEU A 29 -0.04 11.94 -7.91
CA LEU A 29 0.54 11.59 -9.20
C LEU A 29 -0.62 11.37 -10.19
N PRO A 30 -0.96 12.36 -11.03
CA PRO A 30 -1.96 12.14 -12.09
C PRO A 30 -1.46 10.97 -12.95
N ASP A 31 -2.37 10.05 -13.30
CA ASP A 31 -2.10 8.85 -14.10
C ASP A 31 -1.34 7.69 -13.41
N THR A 32 -1.17 7.74 -12.09
CA THR A 32 -0.64 6.62 -11.28
C THR A 32 -1.73 5.95 -10.46
N GLU A 33 -1.86 4.63 -10.58
CA GLU A 33 -2.70 3.83 -9.68
C GLU A 33 -1.84 3.33 -8.52
N VAL A 34 -2.10 3.83 -7.32
CA VAL A 34 -1.42 3.33 -6.12
C VAL A 34 -2.22 2.14 -5.57
N VAL A 35 -1.57 0.99 -5.42
CA VAL A 35 -2.16 -0.23 -4.84
C VAL A 35 -1.37 -0.64 -3.60
N VAL A 36 -1.93 -0.43 -2.42
CA VAL A 36 -1.30 -0.80 -1.16
C VAL A 36 -1.66 -2.24 -0.79
N ALA A 37 -0.69 -3.16 -0.96
CA ALA A 37 -0.79 -4.55 -0.53
C ALA A 37 -0.56 -4.67 0.99
N ALA A 38 -1.59 -4.33 1.75
CA ALA A 38 -1.56 -4.29 3.21
C ALA A 38 -1.53 -5.70 3.81
N VAL A 39 -0.35 -6.12 4.28
CA VAL A 39 -0.15 -7.37 5.01
C VAL A 39 -0.52 -7.18 6.49
N GLY A 40 -1.58 -7.86 6.93
CA GLY A 40 -2.09 -7.78 8.29
C GLY A 40 -3.14 -6.68 8.50
N ASP A 41 -3.96 -6.86 9.55
CA ASP A 41 -5.08 -5.94 9.84
C ASP A 41 -4.60 -4.54 10.22
N TRP A 42 -3.46 -4.42 10.91
CA TRP A 42 -2.89 -3.12 11.25
C TRP A 42 -2.51 -2.31 10.01
N ALA A 43 -1.84 -2.92 9.03
CA ALA A 43 -1.42 -2.23 7.80
C ALA A 43 -2.64 -1.80 6.97
N ARG A 44 -3.68 -2.63 6.96
CA ARG A 44 -4.94 -2.35 6.27
C ARG A 44 -5.64 -1.14 6.87
N GLU A 45 -5.73 -1.07 8.20
CA GLU A 45 -6.39 0.02 8.90
C GLU A 45 -5.64 1.35 8.72
N THR A 46 -4.31 1.31 8.82
CA THR A 46 -3.45 2.49 8.58
C THR A 46 -3.60 3.00 7.14
N ALA A 47 -3.55 2.10 6.15
CA ALA A 47 -3.73 2.47 4.76
C ALA A 47 -5.11 3.12 4.50
N ARG A 48 -6.18 2.58 5.07
CA ARG A 48 -7.53 3.15 4.97
C ARG A 48 -7.63 4.54 5.60
N ARG A 49 -6.96 4.77 6.72
CA ARG A 49 -7.00 6.03 7.45
C ARG A 49 -6.21 7.14 6.74
N HIS A 50 -5.01 6.81 6.26
CA HIS A 50 -4.06 7.80 5.74
C HIS A 50 -4.14 7.99 4.23
N ALA A 51 -4.65 7.01 3.49
CA ALA A 51 -4.77 7.08 2.05
C ALA A 51 -6.14 6.59 1.57
N PRO A 52 -7.24 7.31 1.90
CA PRO A 52 -8.60 6.91 1.55
C PRO A 52 -8.85 6.86 0.03
N HIS A 53 -7.99 7.51 -0.76
CA HIS A 53 -8.07 7.56 -2.22
C HIS A 53 -7.26 6.44 -2.91
N VAL A 54 -6.56 5.62 -2.14
CA VAL A 54 -5.65 4.57 -2.63
C VAL A 54 -6.34 3.21 -2.56
N GLN A 55 -6.10 2.36 -3.56
CA GLN A 55 -6.66 1.01 -3.57
C GLN A 55 -5.92 0.13 -2.56
N VAL A 56 -6.60 -0.32 -1.52
CA VAL A 56 -6.02 -1.19 -0.49
C VAL A 56 -6.36 -2.65 -0.79
N LEU A 57 -5.33 -3.47 -1.01
CA LEU A 57 -5.43 -4.93 -1.13
C LEU A 57 -5.10 -5.57 0.22
N PRO A 58 -6.07 -6.10 0.97
CA PRO A 58 -5.80 -6.74 2.25
C PRO A 58 -5.19 -8.13 2.04
N LEU A 59 -4.10 -8.41 2.75
CA LEU A 59 -3.39 -9.69 2.73
C LEU A 59 -3.26 -10.24 4.16
N PRO A 60 -3.28 -11.57 4.35
CA PRO A 60 -3.12 -12.18 5.67
C PRO A 60 -1.79 -11.81 6.34
N ASP A 61 -1.79 -11.73 7.67
CA ASP A 61 -0.54 -11.61 8.43
C ASP A 61 0.44 -12.76 8.10
N GLY A 62 1.73 -12.42 8.05
CA GLY A 62 2.78 -13.37 7.67
C GLY A 62 2.88 -13.64 6.16
N THR A 63 2.12 -12.93 5.31
CA THR A 63 2.30 -12.99 3.86
C THR A 63 3.73 -12.55 3.50
N PRO A 64 4.52 -13.38 2.79
CA PRO A 64 5.86 -13.03 2.38
C PRO A 64 5.87 -11.83 1.43
N ASP A 65 6.92 -11.02 1.50
CA ASP A 65 7.14 -9.84 0.65
C ASP A 65 6.96 -10.11 -0.84
N ALA A 66 7.53 -11.21 -1.35
CA ALA A 66 7.41 -11.60 -2.75
C ALA A 66 5.94 -11.91 -3.14
N THR A 67 5.20 -12.53 -2.23
CA THR A 67 3.77 -12.85 -2.43
C THR A 67 2.91 -11.59 -2.38
N ALA A 68 3.18 -10.68 -1.43
CA ALA A 68 2.48 -9.40 -1.34
C ALA A 68 2.71 -8.55 -2.60
N ARG A 69 3.95 -8.55 -3.11
CA ARG A 69 4.29 -7.89 -4.39
C ARG A 69 3.59 -8.52 -5.58
N ALA A 70 3.58 -9.85 -5.68
CA ALA A 70 2.88 -10.51 -6.79
C ALA A 70 1.37 -10.24 -6.76
N ALA A 71 0.76 -10.27 -5.57
CA ALA A 71 -0.67 -10.02 -5.39
C ALA A 71 -1.05 -8.57 -5.73
N GLY A 72 -0.23 -7.58 -5.32
CA GLY A 72 -0.45 -6.18 -5.69
C GLY A 72 -0.29 -5.92 -7.19
N ALA A 73 0.64 -6.60 -7.86
CA ALA A 73 0.87 -6.45 -9.31
C ALA A 73 -0.22 -7.12 -10.17
N ALA A 74 -0.95 -8.08 -9.61
CA ALA A 74 -2.04 -8.78 -10.30
C ALA A 74 -3.38 -8.03 -10.22
N ARG A 75 -3.42 -6.88 -9.53
CA ARG A 75 -4.65 -6.18 -9.20
C ARG A 75 -4.88 -4.95 -10.05
#